data_AF-A0A4Q7V9S9-F1
#
_entry.id   AF-A0A4Q7V9S9-F1
#
_cell.length_a   1.000
_cell.length_b   1.000
_cell.length_c   1.000
_cell.angle_alpha   90.00
_cell.angle_beta   90.00
_cell.angle_gamma   90.00
#
_symmetry.space_group_name_H-M   'P 1'
#
loop_
_entity.id
_entity.type
_entity.pdbx_description
1 polymer ?
#
loop_
_entity_poly.entity_id
_entity_poly.type
_entity_poly.pdbx_seq_one_letter_code
_entity_poly.pdbx_strand_id
1 'polypeptide(L)'
;MKSNLSYQEKCDCARSNFCTYVSQNTNFSSNEKTYLTKIIVNDNLSGILYVSSVLAGWAFIAGLIDSILFPGIIIYAIFYGIIDYKVLTPPILFLLGNMTAKFFYISISLKGKVKTYDILISVLPYAGSAYLLRKFLIKDKLLSKAVYAFLKMKKQEIKNQIFSFLKRKFKP
;
A
#
# COMPACT_ATOMS: atom_id res chain seq x y z
N MET A 1 9.90 -26.53 -18.72
CA MET A 1 11.36 -26.41 -18.50
C MET A 1 11.63 -25.79 -17.13
N LYS A 2 12.54 -26.38 -16.35
CA LYS A 2 12.79 -26.07 -14.93
C LYS A 2 13.20 -24.60 -14.76
N SER A 3 12.44 -23.84 -13.97
CA SER A 3 12.89 -22.54 -13.48
C SER A 3 14.13 -22.76 -12.59
N ASN A 4 15.24 -22.09 -12.92
CA ASN A 4 16.45 -22.04 -12.10
C ASN A 4 16.20 -21.13 -10.88
N LEU A 5 15.25 -21.54 -10.05
CA LEU A 5 14.99 -20.96 -8.73
C LEU A 5 15.56 -21.92 -7.68
N SER A 6 16.30 -21.37 -6.72
CA SER A 6 16.74 -22.06 -5.52
C SER A 6 15.55 -22.66 -4.76
N TYR A 7 15.79 -23.69 -3.97
CA TYR A 7 14.76 -24.31 -3.13
C TYR A 7 14.08 -23.28 -2.20
N GLN A 8 14.87 -22.36 -1.65
CA GLN A 8 14.39 -21.26 -0.81
C GLN A 8 13.48 -20.30 -1.58
N GLU A 9 13.90 -19.92 -2.79
CA GLU A 9 13.12 -19.04 -3.67
C GLU A 9 11.77 -19.66 -4.07
N LYS A 10 11.71 -20.99 -4.20
CA LYS A 10 10.46 -21.72 -4.45
C LYS A 10 9.54 -21.72 -3.24
N CYS A 11 10.10 -21.89 -2.03
CA CYS A 11 9.33 -21.83 -0.79
C CYS A 11 8.77 -20.42 -0.52
N ASP A 12 9.55 -19.37 -0.77
CA ASP A 12 9.11 -17.98 -0.60
C ASP A 12 8.06 -17.58 -1.65
N CYS A 13 8.23 -18.06 -2.88
CA CYS A 13 7.23 -17.87 -3.93
C CYS A 13 5.92 -18.58 -3.60
N ALA A 14 5.96 -19.81 -3.07
CA ALA A 14 4.74 -20.54 -2.68
C ALA A 14 3.94 -19.85 -1.58
N ARG A 15 4.60 -19.05 -0.72
CA ARG A 15 3.95 -18.25 0.33
C ARG A 15 3.38 -16.92 -0.18
N SER A 16 3.79 -16.46 -1.36
CA SER A 16 3.37 -15.17 -1.92
C SER A 16 2.18 -15.34 -2.88
N ASN A 17 1.03 -14.76 -2.51
CA ASN A 17 -0.18 -14.75 -3.34
C ASN A 17 0.05 -14.20 -4.76
N PHE A 18 0.98 -13.27 -4.91
CA PHE A 18 1.36 -12.72 -6.21
C PHE A 18 2.12 -13.73 -7.07
N CYS A 19 3.03 -14.47 -6.45
CA CYS A 19 3.82 -15.50 -7.11
C CYS A 19 2.93 -16.63 -7.64
N THR A 20 1.97 -17.07 -6.81
CA THR A 20 0.93 -18.02 -7.20
C THR A 20 0.15 -17.49 -8.40
N TYR A 21 -0.28 -16.22 -8.37
CA TYR A 21 -0.97 -15.58 -9.49
C TYR A 21 -0.14 -15.59 -10.78
N VAL A 22 1.12 -15.16 -10.75
CA VAL A 22 1.99 -15.16 -11.95
C VAL A 22 2.23 -16.56 -12.49
N SER A 23 2.40 -17.55 -11.61
CA SER A 23 2.63 -18.93 -12.02
C SER A 23 1.42 -19.53 -12.75
N GLN A 24 0.20 -19.24 -12.28
CA GLN A 24 -1.06 -19.79 -12.79
C GLN A 24 -1.61 -19.02 -13.99
N ASN A 25 -1.24 -17.76 -14.18
CA ASN A 25 -1.78 -16.92 -15.25
C ASN A 25 -1.24 -17.35 -16.63
N THR A 26 -2.11 -17.57 -17.61
CA THR A 26 -1.77 -17.99 -18.98
C THR A 26 -1.26 -16.83 -19.84
N ASN A 27 -1.47 -15.59 -19.43
CA ASN A 27 -1.10 -14.39 -20.18
C ASN A 27 0.41 -14.06 -20.18
N PHE A 28 1.22 -14.82 -19.43
CA PHE A 28 2.67 -14.63 -19.34
C PHE A 28 3.39 -15.83 -19.95
N SER A 29 4.38 -15.57 -20.78
CA SER A 29 5.31 -16.58 -21.29
C SER A 29 6.18 -17.17 -20.17
N SER A 30 6.78 -18.33 -20.40
CA SER A 30 7.62 -19.00 -19.41
C SER A 30 8.82 -18.15 -18.95
N ASN A 31 9.36 -17.31 -19.85
CA ASN A 31 10.47 -16.41 -19.53
C ASN A 31 10.01 -15.22 -18.70
N GLU A 32 8.86 -14.63 -19.03
CA GLU A 32 8.26 -13.54 -18.25
C GLU A 32 7.87 -14.00 -16.84
N LYS A 33 7.32 -15.21 -16.71
CA LYS A 33 7.02 -15.80 -15.39
C LYS A 33 8.27 -15.93 -14.55
N THR A 34 9.35 -16.47 -15.11
CA THR A 34 10.62 -16.65 -14.38
C THR A 34 11.22 -15.31 -13.96
N TYR A 35 11.17 -14.30 -14.85
CA TYR A 35 11.64 -12.95 -14.57
C TYR A 35 10.83 -12.26 -13.46
N LEU A 36 9.50 -12.27 -13.56
CA LEU A 36 8.59 -11.70 -12.56
C LEU A 36 8.75 -12.39 -11.20
N THR A 37 8.94 -13.71 -11.22
CA THR A 37 9.16 -14.49 -10.01
C THR A 37 10.49 -14.09 -9.35
N LYS A 38 11.58 -13.99 -10.13
CA LYS A 38 12.89 -13.56 -9.61
C LYS A 38 12.85 -12.16 -9.02
N ILE A 39 12.22 -11.19 -9.69
CA ILE A 39 12.14 -9.81 -9.18
C ILE A 39 11.42 -9.72 -7.83
N ILE A 40 10.45 -10.61 -7.62
CA ILE A 40 9.60 -10.57 -6.43
C ILE A 40 10.19 -11.37 -5.29
N VAL A 41 10.84 -12.49 -5.62
CA VAL A 41 11.52 -13.35 -4.67
C VAL A 41 12.88 -12.78 -4.25
N ASN A 42 13.53 -11.92 -5.04
CA ASN A 42 14.70 -11.12 -4.60
C ASN A 42 14.34 -10.02 -3.56
N ASP A 43 13.29 -10.25 -2.78
CA ASP A 43 13.03 -9.72 -1.44
C ASP A 43 12.64 -8.23 -1.35
N ASN A 44 12.96 -7.42 -2.36
CA ASN A 44 12.74 -5.98 -2.29
C ASN A 44 11.29 -5.58 -2.64
N LEU A 45 10.70 -6.18 -3.67
CA LEU A 45 9.41 -5.71 -4.19
C LEU A 45 8.21 -6.12 -3.32
N SER A 46 8.20 -7.35 -2.79
CA SER A 46 7.09 -7.88 -1.99
C SER A 46 6.89 -7.05 -0.71
N GLY A 47 7.99 -6.73 -0.01
CA GLY A 47 7.97 -5.86 1.17
C GLY A 47 7.48 -4.45 0.86
N ILE A 48 7.92 -3.87 -0.28
CA ILE A 48 7.49 -2.53 -0.72
C ILE A 48 6.01 -2.51 -1.06
N LEU A 49 5.50 -3.54 -1.73
CA LEU A 49 4.07 -3.68 -2.05
C LEU A 49 3.22 -3.82 -0.78
N TYR A 50 3.68 -4.59 0.21
CA TYR A 50 3.01 -4.74 1.49
C TYR A 50 2.99 -3.42 2.27
N VAL A 51 4.14 -2.75 2.42
CA VAL A 51 4.21 -1.45 3.11
C VAL A 51 3.36 -0.41 2.39
N SER A 52 3.35 -0.43 1.05
CA SER A 52 2.53 0.50 0.28
C SER A 52 1.03 0.27 0.47
N SER A 53 0.56 -0.98 0.60
CA SER A 53 -0.85 -1.27 0.84
C SER A 53 -1.28 -0.85 2.25
N VAL A 54 -0.42 -1.05 3.25
CA VAL A 54 -0.65 -0.57 4.62
C VAL A 54 -0.68 0.95 4.66
N LEU A 55 0.26 1.64 4.01
CA LEU A 55 0.27 3.10 3.90
C LEU A 55 -0.98 3.65 3.21
N ALA A 56 -1.52 2.94 2.21
CA ALA A 56 -2.76 3.31 1.54
C ALA A 56 -3.97 3.18 2.49
N GLY A 57 -4.07 2.09 3.25
CA GLY A 57 -5.09 1.93 4.29
C GLY A 57 -4.97 3.00 5.38
N TRP A 58 -3.75 3.34 5.77
CA TRP A 58 -3.50 4.38 6.75
C TRP A 58 -3.88 5.78 6.25
N ALA A 59 -3.60 6.08 4.98
CA ALA A 59 -4.01 7.33 4.34
C ALA A 59 -5.54 7.44 4.25
N PHE A 60 -6.25 6.33 4.03
CA PHE A 60 -7.71 6.31 4.06
C PHE A 60 -8.26 6.66 5.45
N ILE A 61 -7.72 6.05 6.52
CA ILE A 61 -8.12 6.35 7.89
C ILE A 61 -7.80 7.81 8.24
N ALA A 62 -6.62 8.31 7.87
CA ALA A 62 -6.25 9.71 8.09
C ALA A 62 -7.22 10.66 7.37
N GLY A 63 -7.63 10.34 6.13
CA GLY A 63 -8.63 11.12 5.41
C GLY A 63 -10.00 11.17 6.10
N LEU A 64 -10.42 10.07 6.75
CA LEU A 64 -11.65 10.07 7.55
C LEU A 64 -11.53 10.98 8.77
N ILE A 65 -10.40 10.94 9.47
CA ILE A 65 -10.16 11.81 10.64
C ILE A 65 -10.14 13.28 10.21
N ASP A 66 -9.42 13.59 9.13
CA ASP A 66 -9.35 14.94 8.56
C ASP A 66 -10.74 15.44 8.13
N SER A 67 -11.59 14.56 7.56
CA SER A 67 -12.96 14.92 7.16
C SER A 67 -13.87 15.31 8.33
N ILE A 68 -13.50 14.96 9.56
CA ILE A 68 -14.23 15.35 10.77
C ILE A 68 -13.57 16.60 11.39
N LEU A 69 -12.24 16.61 11.47
CA LEU A 69 -11.49 17.70 12.09
C LEU A 69 -11.64 19.01 11.32
N PHE A 70 -11.49 19.01 9.99
CA PHE A 70 -11.51 20.26 9.20
C PHE A 70 -12.85 20.99 9.23
N PRO A 71 -14.01 20.33 9.03
CA PRO A 71 -15.31 21.00 9.17
C PRO A 71 -15.54 21.54 10.59
N GLY A 72 -15.08 20.83 11.63
CA GLY A 72 -15.16 21.30 13.02
C GLY A 72 -14.41 22.62 13.23
N ILE A 73 -13.23 22.78 12.64
CA ILE A 73 -12.44 24.02 12.69
C ILE A 73 -13.17 25.15 11.96
N ILE A 74 -13.76 24.88 10.78
CA ILE A 74 -14.48 25.87 9.99
C ILE A 74 -15.71 26.37 10.75
N ILE A 75 -16.51 25.46 11.31
CA ILE A 75 -17.69 25.81 12.11
C ILE A 75 -17.27 26.67 13.31
N TYR A 76 -16.23 26.26 14.04
CA TYR A 76 -15.71 27.05 15.16
C TYR A 76 -15.28 28.46 14.74
N ALA A 77 -14.55 28.58 13.63
CA ALA A 77 -14.10 29.88 13.12
C ALA A 77 -15.27 30.80 12.73
N ILE A 78 -16.37 30.25 12.20
CA ILE A 78 -17.59 30.99 11.86
C ILE A 78 -18.28 31.52 13.14
N PHE A 79 -18.38 30.70 14.19
CA PHE A 79 -19.10 31.08 15.41
C PHE A 79 -18.30 32.01 16.34
N TYR A 80 -16.98 31.84 16.40
CA TYR A 80 -16.12 32.58 17.34
C TYR A 80 -15.29 33.67 16.66
N GLY A 81 -15.32 33.78 15.33
CA GLY A 81 -14.66 34.84 14.54
C GLY A 81 -13.13 34.80 14.58
N ILE A 82 -12.52 33.84 15.29
CA ILE A 82 -11.08 33.72 15.53
C ILE A 82 -10.70 32.24 15.42
N ILE A 83 -9.55 31.96 14.81
CA ILE A 83 -8.93 30.64 14.84
C ILE A 83 -7.98 30.62 16.04
N ASP A 84 -8.44 30.06 17.16
CA ASP A 84 -7.64 29.91 18.37
C ASP A 84 -6.71 28.68 18.27
N TYR A 85 -5.56 28.73 18.95
CA TYR A 85 -4.57 27.65 18.93
C TYR A 85 -5.16 26.32 19.41
N LYS A 86 -6.16 26.37 20.31
CA LYS A 86 -6.86 25.19 20.84
C LYS A 86 -7.54 24.35 19.77
N VAL A 87 -7.97 24.98 18.69
CA VAL A 87 -8.70 24.34 17.59
C VAL A 87 -7.73 23.87 16.49
N LEU A 88 -6.57 24.52 16.37
CA LEU A 88 -5.50 24.15 15.45
C LEU A 88 -4.54 23.08 16.01
N THR A 89 -4.45 22.96 17.33
CA THR A 89 -3.54 22.03 18.02
C THR A 89 -3.83 20.55 17.68
N PRO A 90 -5.09 20.06 17.69
CA PRO A 90 -5.38 18.66 17.40
C PRO A 90 -4.96 18.22 15.97
N PRO A 91 -5.26 18.98 14.89
CA PRO A 91 -4.75 18.66 13.55
C PRO A 91 -3.22 18.66 13.46
N ILE A 92 -2.55 19.60 14.12
CA ILE A 92 -1.08 19.68 14.09
C ILE A 92 -0.46 18.47 14.80
N LEU A 93 -0.96 18.13 15.99
CA LEU A 93 -0.51 16.94 16.72
C LEU A 93 -0.80 15.66 15.96
N PHE A 94 -1.98 15.56 15.33
CA PHE A 94 -2.33 14.43 14.50
C PHE A 94 -1.39 14.29 13.29
N LEU A 95 -1.08 15.40 12.60
CA LEU A 95 -0.16 15.42 11.47
C LEU A 95 1.24 14.95 11.88
N LEU A 96 1.81 15.53 12.95
CA LEU A 96 3.13 15.19 13.45
C LEU A 96 3.20 13.73 13.93
N GLY A 97 2.18 13.28 14.67
CA GLY A 97 2.06 11.89 15.12
C GLY A 97 1.98 10.92 13.94
N ASN A 98 1.14 11.22 12.95
CA ASN A 98 0.97 10.40 11.75
C ASN A 98 2.27 10.32 10.93
N MET A 99 2.98 11.44 10.77
CA MET A 99 4.27 11.45 10.07
C MET A 99 5.32 10.63 10.84
N THR A 100 5.42 10.81 12.14
CA THR A 100 6.38 10.08 12.99
C THR A 100 6.10 8.58 12.96
N ALA A 101 4.84 8.18 13.11
CA ALA A 101 4.44 6.77 13.05
C ALA A 101 4.76 6.14 11.69
N LYS A 102 4.47 6.84 10.58
CA LYS A 102 4.84 6.38 9.23
C LYS A 102 6.35 6.25 9.07
N PHE A 103 7.12 7.21 9.58
CA PHE A 103 8.57 7.18 9.49
C PHE A 103 9.16 5.95 10.18
N PHE A 104 8.72 5.67 11.42
CA PHE A 104 9.15 4.47 12.14
C PHE A 104 8.71 3.18 11.44
N TYR A 105 7.44 3.11 11.01
CA TYR A 105 6.91 1.94 10.35
C TYR A 105 7.67 1.60 9.06
N ILE A 106 7.92 2.58 8.20
CA ILE A 106 8.65 2.39 6.93
C ILE A 106 10.12 2.05 7.22
N SER A 107 10.76 2.78 8.13
CA SER A 107 12.15 2.54 8.52
C SER A 107 12.39 1.12 9.05
N ILE A 108 11.46 0.59 9.86
CA ILE A 108 11.53 -0.78 10.38
C ILE A 108 11.20 -1.80 9.28
N SER A 109 10.11 -1.58 8.53
CA SER A 109 9.60 -2.56 7.57
C SER A 109 10.44 -2.68 6.30
N LEU A 110 11.15 -1.61 5.90
CA LEU A 110 11.98 -1.55 4.70
C LEU A 110 13.47 -1.36 5.01
N LYS A 111 13.92 -1.75 6.21
CA LYS A 111 15.31 -1.59 6.65
C LYS A 111 16.29 -2.15 5.60
N GLY A 112 17.13 -1.27 5.03
CA GLY A 112 18.12 -1.62 4.00
C GLY A 112 17.57 -1.81 2.58
N LYS A 113 16.25 -1.80 2.39
CA LYS A 113 15.59 -1.98 1.07
C LYS A 113 15.33 -0.66 0.35
N VAL A 114 15.24 0.45 1.10
CA VAL A 114 14.89 1.78 0.59
C VAL A 114 15.82 2.84 1.20
N LYS A 115 16.23 3.85 0.41
CA LYS A 115 17.10 4.93 0.89
C LYS A 115 16.34 5.88 1.82
N THR A 116 17.03 6.50 2.78
CA THR A 116 16.39 7.35 3.80
C THR A 116 15.61 8.54 3.20
N TYR A 117 16.06 9.11 2.08
CA TYR A 117 15.31 10.19 1.42
C TYR A 117 13.99 9.70 0.81
N ASP A 118 13.95 8.46 0.30
CA ASP A 118 12.73 7.85 -0.23
C ASP A 118 11.72 7.60 0.92
N ILE A 119 12.22 7.31 2.12
CA ILE A 119 11.40 7.19 3.33
C ILE A 119 10.79 8.55 3.70
N LEU A 120 11.57 9.64 3.69
CA LEU A 120 11.07 10.99 4.01
C LEU A 120 9.94 11.42 3.08
N ILE A 121 10.07 11.18 1.78
CA ILE A 121 9.01 11.48 0.81
C ILE A 121 7.79 10.58 1.04
N SER A 122 8.03 9.33 1.46
CA SER A 122 6.96 8.35 1.69
C SER A 122 6.15 8.60 2.97
N VAL A 123 6.67 9.42 3.88
CA VAL A 123 5.99 9.79 5.13
C VAL A 123 4.93 10.88 4.90
N LEU A 124 5.03 11.62 3.79
CA LEU A 124 4.10 12.69 3.48
C LEU A 124 2.64 12.20 3.45
N PRO A 125 1.69 13.03 3.93
CA PRO A 125 0.27 12.72 3.85
C PRO A 125 -0.12 12.40 2.40
N TYR A 126 -0.89 11.33 2.22
CA TYR A 126 -1.54 10.95 0.94
C TYR A 126 -0.61 10.59 -0.24
N ALA A 127 0.67 10.96 -0.22
CA ALA A 127 1.61 10.74 -1.32
C ALA A 127 2.47 9.47 -1.14
N GLY A 128 2.54 8.93 0.07
CA GLY A 128 3.54 7.92 0.42
C GLY A 128 3.44 6.59 -0.34
N SER A 129 2.24 6.02 -0.39
CA SER A 129 2.00 4.77 -1.13
C SER A 129 2.22 4.97 -2.63
N ALA A 130 1.74 6.08 -3.19
CA ALA A 130 1.88 6.40 -4.61
C ALA A 130 3.35 6.58 -5.01
N TYR A 131 4.16 7.22 -4.17
CA TYR A 131 5.59 7.42 -4.41
C TYR A 131 6.35 6.09 -4.45
N LEU A 132 6.14 5.22 -3.45
CA LEU A 132 6.76 3.89 -3.40
C LEU A 132 6.34 3.03 -4.59
N LEU A 133 5.04 2.96 -4.91
CA LEU A 133 4.58 2.25 -6.10
C LEU A 133 5.21 2.82 -7.37
N ARG A 134 5.22 4.15 -7.54
CA ARG A 134 5.77 4.78 -8.74
C ARG A 134 7.25 4.45 -8.93
N LYS A 135 8.06 4.58 -7.88
CA LYS A 135 9.50 4.37 -7.96
C LYS A 135 9.88 2.92 -8.27
N PHE A 136 9.14 1.96 -7.70
CA PHE A 136 9.47 0.54 -7.79
C PHE A 136 8.70 -0.23 -8.88
N LEU A 137 7.54 0.28 -9.36
CA LEU A 137 6.75 -0.39 -10.40
C LEU A 137 6.84 0.25 -11.78
N ILE A 138 6.97 1.58 -11.90
CA ILE A 138 6.85 2.25 -13.21
C ILE A 138 8.11 2.05 -14.08
N LYS A 139 9.24 1.69 -13.49
CA LYS A 139 10.48 1.46 -14.25
C LYS A 139 10.42 0.19 -15.11
N ASP A 140 9.53 -0.74 -14.81
CA ASP A 140 9.37 -2.02 -15.52
C ASP A 140 7.92 -2.20 -16.01
N LYS A 141 7.72 -2.09 -17.33
CA LYS A 141 6.39 -2.21 -17.96
C LYS A 141 5.75 -3.59 -17.73
N LEU A 142 6.55 -4.66 -17.70
CA LEU A 142 6.05 -6.02 -17.51
C LEU A 142 5.61 -6.21 -16.05
N LEU A 143 6.42 -5.75 -15.12
CA LEU A 143 6.10 -5.78 -13.70
C LEU A 143 4.88 -4.93 -13.36
N SER A 144 4.80 -3.71 -13.89
CA SER A 144 3.66 -2.82 -13.73
C SER A 144 2.37 -3.47 -14.22
N LYS A 145 2.39 -4.10 -15.41
CA LYS A 145 1.24 -4.83 -15.97
C LYS A 145 0.82 -5.99 -15.06
N ALA A 146 1.77 -6.77 -14.56
CA ALA A 146 1.49 -7.92 -13.69
C ALA A 146 0.92 -7.49 -12.32
N VAL A 147 1.49 -6.45 -11.72
CA VAL A 147 1.02 -5.86 -10.46
C VAL A 147 -0.35 -5.23 -10.60
N TYR A 148 -0.60 -4.46 -11.67
CA TYR A 148 -1.91 -3.90 -11.95
C TYR A 148 -2.98 -4.99 -12.12
N ALA A 149 -2.66 -6.05 -12.89
CA ALA A 149 -3.58 -7.16 -13.10
C ALA A 149 -3.88 -7.92 -11.79
N PHE A 150 -2.88 -8.13 -10.94
CA PHE A 150 -3.06 -8.73 -9.62
C PHE A 150 -3.89 -7.85 -8.68
N LEU A 151 -3.63 -6.54 -8.63
CA LEU A 151 -4.40 -5.60 -7.81
C LEU A 151 -5.86 -5.54 -8.26
N LYS A 152 -6.11 -5.58 -9.58
CA LYS A 152 -7.47 -5.66 -10.13
C LYS A 152 -8.18 -6.93 -9.68
N MET A 153 -7.51 -8.08 -9.73
CA MET A 153 -8.04 -9.34 -9.22
C MET A 153 -8.38 -9.25 -7.72
N LYS A 154 -7.46 -8.74 -6.90
CA LYS A 154 -7.67 -8.59 -5.45
C LYS A 154 -8.79 -7.61 -5.10
N LYS A 155 -8.89 -6.48 -5.82
CA LYS A 155 -10.01 -5.54 -5.70
C LYS A 155 -11.35 -6.23 -5.94
N GLN A 156 -11.42 -7.09 -6.96
CA GLN A 156 -12.64 -7.80 -7.30
C GLN A 156 -12.97 -8.90 -6.28
N GLU A 157 -11.96 -9.60 -5.77
CA GLU A 157 -12.10 -10.56 -4.68
C GLU A 157 -12.65 -9.91 -3.40
N ILE A 158 -12.09 -8.77 -2.98
CA ILE A 158 -12.58 -7.99 -1.83
C ILE A 158 -14.01 -7.50 -2.07
N LYS A 159 -14.31 -6.97 -3.27
CA LYS A 159 -15.67 -6.53 -3.61
C LYS A 159 -16.68 -7.69 -3.47
N ASN A 160 -16.31 -8.87 -3.96
CA ASN A 160 -17.16 -10.06 -3.88
C ASN A 160 -17.30 -10.56 -2.44
N GLN A 161 -16.24 -10.50 -1.63
CA GLN A 161 -16.29 -10.85 -0.20
C GLN A 161 -17.22 -9.90 0.55
N ILE A 162 -17.06 -8.58 0.39
CA ILE A 162 -17.94 -7.57 0.99
C ILE A 162 -19.39 -7.79 0.56
N PHE A 163 -19.63 -8.01 -0.74
CA PHE A 163 -20.97 -8.26 -1.25
C PHE A 163 -21.58 -9.55 -0.68
N SER A 164 -20.78 -10.62 -0.56
CA SER A 164 -21.23 -11.88 0.03
C SER A 164 -21.50 -11.78 1.54
N PHE A 165 -20.72 -10.97 2.26
CA PHE A 165 -20.90 -10.70 3.68
C PHE A 165 -22.16 -9.88 3.93
N LEU A 166 -22.38 -8.83 3.13
CA LEU A 166 -23.63 -8.04 3.17
C LEU A 166 -24.84 -8.91 2.80
N LYS A 167 -24.75 -9.74 1.77
CA LYS A 167 -25.83 -10.66 1.36
C LYS A 167 -26.15 -11.72 2.41
N ARG A 168 -25.15 -12.19 3.18
CA ARG A 168 -25.37 -13.10 4.32
C ARG A 168 -25.99 -12.40 5.52
N LYS A 169 -25.63 -11.14 5.77
CA LYS A 169 -26.16 -10.34 6.89
C LYS A 169 -27.58 -9.80 6.63
N PHE A 170 -27.97 -9.64 5.38
CA PHE A 170 -29.31 -9.20 4.93
C PHE A 170 -30.18 -10.33 4.36
N LYS A 171 -29.83 -11.60 4.63
CA LYS A 171 -30.73 -12.71 4.34
C LYS A 171 -31.80 -12.71 5.45
N PRO A 172 -33.10 -12.56 5.13
CA PRO A 172 -34.18 -12.61 6.12
C PRO A 172 -34.22 -13.96 6.84
#